data_AF-A0A1W0X5H6-F1
#
_entry.id   AF-A0A1W0X5H6-F1
#
_cell.length_a   1.000
_cell.length_b   1.000
_cell.length_c   1.000
_cell.angle_alpha   90.00
_cell.angle_beta   90.00
_cell.angle_gamma   90.00
#
_symmetry.space_group_name_H-M   'P 1'
#
loop_
_entity.id
_entity.type
_entity.pdbx_description
1 polymer ?
#
loop_
_entity_poly.entity_id
_entity_poly.type
_entity_poly.pdbx_seq_one_letter_code
_entity_poly.pdbx_strand_id
1 'polypeptide(L)'
;MGDDEAPSPWTNFTAVVADTLSIPCTSIEPSNNFQEMGGHSLNIVSAVLKLQQSGFQVTIEQFLEASSMERLFLSAAATDANKTSGNEWNLKSLTEVDALEAQTLVAESFLTKSDIFAKCGGMKVADFVFAFAQLWEAFSSYSFAVVDAHGKLRAVALAADQFDLDRIPSNKNTHPHFMDVVANVVDGHGGDDIKAKSNGNKTNCPV
;
A
#
# COMPACT_ATOMS: atom_id res chain seq x y z
N MET A 1 16.55 -21.59 42.41
CA MET A 1 17.11 -20.38 41.77
C MET A 1 17.29 -20.71 40.31
N GLY A 2 16.28 -20.38 39.49
CA GLY A 2 16.44 -20.32 38.04
C GLY A 2 16.39 -18.84 37.72
N ASP A 3 17.47 -18.32 37.15
CA ASP A 3 17.54 -16.92 36.75
C ASP A 3 16.59 -16.74 35.56
N ASP A 4 15.40 -16.18 35.81
CA ASP A 4 14.51 -15.61 34.78
C ASP A 4 15.20 -14.36 34.22
N GLU A 5 16.30 -14.58 33.47
CA GLU A 5 16.99 -13.53 32.73
C GLU A 5 16.07 -13.13 31.58
N ALA A 6 15.57 -11.90 31.63
CA ALA A 6 14.72 -11.36 30.58
C ALA A 6 15.41 -11.55 29.21
N PRO A 7 14.69 -12.03 28.18
CA PRO A 7 15.30 -12.32 26.89
C PRO A 7 16.04 -11.09 26.37
N SER A 8 17.28 -11.27 25.95
CA SER A 8 18.09 -10.16 25.45
C SER A 8 17.35 -9.43 24.31
N PRO A 9 17.52 -8.11 24.15
CA PRO A 9 16.87 -7.36 23.07
C PRO A 9 17.17 -7.96 21.68
N TRP A 10 18.37 -8.53 21.50
CA TRP A 10 18.74 -9.28 20.30
C TRP A 10 17.90 -10.56 20.10
N THR A 11 17.63 -11.30 21.18
CA THR A 11 16.79 -12.50 21.15
C THR A 11 15.35 -12.15 20.76
N ASN A 12 14.80 -11.05 21.29
CA ASN A 12 13.46 -10.60 20.93
C ASN A 12 13.38 -10.16 19.46
N PHE A 13 14.37 -9.36 19.02
CA PHE A 13 14.47 -8.89 17.64
C PHE A 13 14.56 -10.05 16.63
N THR A 14 15.47 -11.00 16.87
CA THR A 14 15.66 -12.16 15.99
C THR A 14 14.46 -13.09 16.00
N ALA A 15 13.74 -13.23 17.12
CA ALA A 15 12.50 -14.01 17.17
C ALA A 15 11.41 -13.44 16.25
N VAL A 16 11.23 -12.12 16.23
CA VAL A 16 10.24 -11.46 15.35
C VAL A 16 10.63 -11.61 13.87
N VAL A 17 11.92 -11.49 13.55
CA VAL A 17 12.46 -11.68 12.20
C VAL A 17 12.28 -13.13 11.74
N ALA A 18 12.60 -14.09 12.61
CA ALA A 18 12.45 -15.52 12.36
C ALA A 18 10.99 -15.90 12.08
N ASP A 19 10.06 -15.41 12.90
CA ASP A 19 8.62 -15.59 12.70
C ASP A 19 8.15 -15.03 11.35
N THR A 20 8.68 -13.87 10.96
CA THR A 20 8.32 -13.23 9.69
C THR A 20 8.84 -13.99 8.47
N LEU A 21 10.05 -14.56 8.56
CA LEU A 21 10.65 -15.34 7.48
C LEU A 21 10.29 -16.83 7.54
N SER A 22 9.55 -17.27 8.56
CA SER A 22 9.27 -18.68 8.84
C SER A 22 10.54 -19.55 8.87
N ILE A 23 11.62 -19.01 9.44
CA ILE A 23 12.91 -19.69 9.63
C ILE A 23 13.20 -19.91 11.12
N PRO A 24 14.04 -20.89 11.49
CA PRO A 24 14.47 -21.05 12.88
C PRO A 24 15.30 -19.82 13.33
N CYS A 25 15.08 -19.33 14.56
CA CYS A 25 15.88 -18.24 15.14
C CYS A 25 17.38 -18.56 15.19
N THR A 26 17.75 -19.84 15.27
CA THR A 26 19.13 -20.33 15.26
C THR A 26 19.84 -20.15 13.91
N SER A 27 19.09 -19.88 12.85
CA SER A 27 19.63 -19.67 11.50
C SER A 27 19.92 -18.20 11.19
N ILE A 28 19.64 -17.28 12.13
CA ILE A 28 19.89 -15.85 11.96
C ILE A 28 21.20 -15.48 12.64
N GLU A 29 22.22 -15.23 11.82
CA GLU A 29 23.50 -14.68 12.23
C GLU A 29 23.52 -13.14 12.10
N PRO A 30 24.30 -12.43 12.94
CA PRO A 30 24.44 -10.97 12.86
C PRO A 30 24.91 -10.47 11.49
N SER A 31 25.70 -11.27 10.78
CA SER A 31 26.23 -11.01 9.44
C SER A 31 25.22 -11.21 8.32
N ASN A 32 24.12 -11.92 8.55
CA ASN A 32 23.15 -12.21 7.50
C ASN A 32 22.44 -10.94 7.03
N ASN A 33 22.17 -10.86 5.74
CA ASN A 33 21.30 -9.83 5.19
C ASN A 33 19.84 -10.34 5.13
N PHE A 34 18.88 -9.48 5.44
CA PHE A 34 17.47 -9.85 5.48
C PHE A 34 16.95 -10.36 4.12
N GLN A 35 17.39 -9.76 3.01
CA GLN A 35 17.01 -10.13 1.65
C GLN A 35 17.62 -11.48 1.26
N GLU A 36 18.87 -11.74 1.66
CA GLU A 36 19.55 -13.03 1.44
C GLU A 36 18.87 -14.19 2.19
N MET A 37 18.21 -13.91 3.31
CA MET A 37 17.41 -14.90 4.06
C MET A 37 15.99 -15.11 3.51
N GLY A 38 15.67 -14.55 2.33
CA GLY A 38 14.34 -14.64 1.72
C GLY A 38 13.44 -13.43 1.99
N GLY A 39 14.01 -12.32 2.49
CA GLY A 39 13.33 -11.05 2.65
C GLY A 39 12.93 -10.41 1.32
N HIS A 40 11.65 -10.10 1.15
CA HIS A 40 11.08 -9.40 0.02
C HIS A 40 10.08 -8.33 0.49
N SER A 41 9.64 -7.44 -0.40
CA SER A 41 8.88 -6.23 -0.05
C SER A 41 7.71 -6.47 0.92
N LEU A 42 6.92 -7.52 0.73
CA LEU A 42 5.77 -7.84 1.61
C LEU A 42 6.19 -8.28 3.03
N ASN A 43 7.25 -9.08 3.16
CA ASN A 43 7.70 -9.56 4.48
C ASN A 43 8.55 -8.50 5.20
N ILE A 44 9.16 -7.55 4.48
CA ILE A 44 9.76 -6.33 5.08
C ILE A 44 8.69 -5.51 5.79
N VAL A 45 7.56 -5.22 5.12
CA VAL A 45 6.45 -4.46 5.73
C VAL A 45 5.93 -5.19 6.97
N SER A 46 5.73 -6.50 6.89
CA SER A 46 5.31 -7.30 8.05
C SER A 46 6.35 -7.30 9.18
N ALA A 47 7.64 -7.40 8.87
CA ALA A 47 8.70 -7.41 9.87
C ALA A 47 8.78 -6.07 10.60
N VAL A 48 8.69 -4.96 9.85
CA VAL A 48 8.67 -3.60 10.40
C VAL A 48 7.51 -3.43 11.39
N LEU A 49 6.29 -3.80 10.99
CA LEU A 49 5.12 -3.65 11.87
C LEU A 49 5.24 -4.48 13.16
N LYS A 50 5.68 -5.74 13.05
CA LYS A 50 5.86 -6.63 14.21
C LYS A 50 6.99 -6.16 15.13
N LEU A 51 8.07 -5.64 14.56
CA LEU A 51 9.19 -5.09 15.33
C LEU A 51 8.78 -3.81 16.06
N GLN A 52 8.03 -2.92 15.41
CA GLN A 52 7.45 -1.73 16.04
C GLN A 52 6.50 -2.08 17.19
N GLN A 53 5.64 -3.09 17.01
CA GLN A 53 4.79 -3.61 18.09
C GLN A 53 5.61 -4.20 19.26
N SER A 54 6.80 -4.72 18.98
CA SER A 54 7.73 -5.26 19.97
C SER A 54 8.64 -4.20 20.60
N GLY A 55 8.42 -2.91 20.30
CA GLY A 55 9.13 -1.77 20.86
C GLY A 55 10.38 -1.33 20.09
N PHE A 56 10.67 -1.92 18.92
CA PHE A 56 11.80 -1.53 18.08
C PHE A 56 11.41 -0.44 17.09
N GLN A 57 12.17 0.64 17.03
CA GLN A 57 11.93 1.73 16.08
C GLN A 57 12.66 1.46 14.77
N VAL A 58 12.04 0.66 13.90
CA VAL A 58 12.59 0.28 12.60
C VAL A 58 11.74 0.82 11.45
N THR A 59 12.37 1.23 10.34
CA THR A 59 11.69 1.68 9.11
C THR A 59 11.93 0.73 7.95
N ILE A 60 11.07 0.83 6.92
CA ILE A 60 11.25 0.07 5.67
C ILE A 60 12.57 0.45 4.99
N GLU A 61 12.94 1.73 5.01
CA GLU A 61 14.22 2.23 4.45
C GLU A 61 15.41 1.56 5.13
N GLN A 62 15.39 1.46 6.46
CA GLN A 62 16.45 0.77 7.21
C GLN A 62 16.55 -0.72 6.83
N PHE A 63 15.42 -1.39 6.56
CA PHE A 63 15.43 -2.77 6.07
C PHE A 63 16.02 -2.91 4.66
N LEU A 64 15.78 -1.93 3.79
CA LEU A 64 16.28 -1.93 2.41
C LEU A 64 17.77 -1.55 2.33
N GLU A 65 18.24 -0.72 3.25
CA GLU A 65 19.63 -0.24 3.29
C GLU A 65 20.54 -1.10 4.16
N ALA A 66 19.98 -1.88 5.11
CA ALA A 66 20.77 -2.68 6.03
C ALA A 66 21.51 -3.81 5.29
N SER A 67 22.83 -3.74 5.31
CA SER A 67 23.68 -4.81 4.77
C SER A 67 23.78 -6.03 5.69
N SER A 68 23.30 -5.94 6.94
CA SER A 68 23.32 -7.05 7.91
C SER A 68 22.29 -6.89 9.02
N MET A 69 21.89 -7.99 9.67
CA MET A 69 20.95 -8.00 10.80
C MET A 69 21.50 -7.23 12.00
N GLU A 70 22.81 -7.26 12.23
CA GLU A 70 23.46 -6.45 13.27
C GLU A 70 23.25 -4.96 13.04
N ARG A 71 23.47 -4.49 11.80
CA ARG A 71 23.28 -3.08 11.45
C ARG A 71 21.82 -2.66 11.57
N LEU A 72 20.91 -3.55 11.18
CA LEU A 72 19.47 -3.32 11.32
C LEU A 72 19.04 -3.27 12.79
N PHE A 73 19.60 -4.13 13.63
CA PHE A 73 19.34 -4.12 15.06
C PHE A 73 19.90 -2.87 15.74
N LEU A 74 21.12 -2.47 15.41
CA LEU A 74 21.75 -1.27 15.94
C LEU A 74 20.99 0.00 15.51
N SER A 75 20.52 0.07 14.27
CA SER A 75 19.70 1.21 13.82
C SER A 75 18.34 1.24 14.52
N ALA A 76 17.74 0.08 14.77
CA ALA A 76 16.49 -0.06 15.52
C ALA A 76 16.64 0.26 17.03
N ALA A 77 17.81 0.02 17.61
CA ALA A 77 18.11 0.30 19.02
C ALA A 77 18.63 1.74 19.26
N ALA A 78 19.22 2.39 18.25
CA ALA A 78 19.83 3.71 18.39
C ALA A 78 18.83 4.89 18.37
N THR A 79 17.53 4.63 18.26
CA THR A 79 16.52 5.69 18.02
C THR A 79 15.78 6.12 19.30
N ASP A 80 16.46 6.16 20.43
CA ASP A 80 16.03 6.95 21.60
C ASP A 80 16.45 8.44 21.52
N ALA A 81 17.30 8.80 20.55
CA ALA A 81 17.84 10.16 20.43
C ALA A 81 17.25 11.00 19.30
N ASN A 82 16.44 10.43 18.40
CA ASN A 82 15.83 11.17 17.32
C ASN A 82 14.32 11.00 17.35
N LYS A 83 13.67 11.76 18.25
CA LYS A 83 12.32 12.26 18.00
C LYS A 83 12.36 12.88 16.62
N THR A 84 11.83 12.18 15.62
CA THR A 84 11.59 12.71 14.30
C THR A 84 10.72 13.95 14.48
N SER A 85 11.36 15.11 14.48
CA SER A 85 10.71 16.41 14.34
C SER A 85 10.34 16.58 12.87
N GLY A 86 9.67 15.57 12.31
CA GLY A 86 9.10 15.56 10.98
C GLY A 86 7.63 15.27 11.21
N ASN A 87 6.77 16.15 10.70
CA ASN A 87 5.31 16.12 10.82
C ASN A 87 4.77 14.73 11.16
N GLU A 88 4.09 14.60 12.29
CA GLU A 88 3.48 13.36 12.72
C GLU A 88 2.47 12.91 11.65
N TRP A 89 2.87 11.96 10.80
CA TRP A 89 2.02 11.37 9.78
C TRP A 89 1.47 10.07 10.34
N ASN A 90 0.15 9.97 10.44
CA ASN A 90 -0.51 8.78 10.96
C ASN A 90 -1.15 8.02 9.81
N LEU A 91 -0.96 6.70 9.80
CA LEU A 91 -1.74 5.81 8.94
C LEU A 91 -3.08 5.51 9.60
N LYS A 92 -4.15 5.59 8.81
CA LYS A 92 -5.51 5.18 9.20
C LYS A 92 -6.09 4.25 8.17
N SER A 93 -6.95 3.33 8.58
CA SER A 93 -7.79 2.60 7.63
C SER A 93 -8.65 3.58 6.85
N LEU A 94 -8.97 3.27 5.59
CA LEU A 94 -9.96 4.04 4.83
C LEU A 94 -11.34 4.06 5.50
N THR A 95 -11.64 3.08 6.36
CA THR A 95 -12.89 3.04 7.14
C THR A 95 -12.93 4.07 8.27
N GLU A 96 -11.79 4.66 8.64
CA GLU A 96 -11.62 5.59 9.76
C GLU A 96 -11.48 7.05 9.31
N VAL A 97 -11.63 7.33 8.02
CA VAL A 97 -11.52 8.67 7.43
C VAL A 97 -12.79 9.04 6.66
N ASP A 98 -12.94 10.32 6.33
CA ASP A 98 -14.05 10.76 5.48
C ASP A 98 -13.91 10.16 4.07
N ALA A 99 -14.89 9.34 3.69
CA ALA A 99 -14.86 8.62 2.42
C ALA A 99 -14.91 9.57 1.23
N LEU A 100 -15.67 10.67 1.31
CA LEU A 100 -15.81 11.61 0.20
C LEU A 100 -14.51 12.41 0.01
N GLU A 101 -13.88 12.85 1.10
CA GLU A 101 -12.58 13.52 1.07
C GLU A 101 -11.51 12.60 0.46
N ALA A 102 -11.48 11.33 0.87
CA ALA A 102 -10.55 10.34 0.35
C ALA A 102 -10.79 10.01 -1.12
N GLN A 103 -12.04 9.79 -1.53
CA GLN A 103 -12.42 9.59 -2.94
C GLN A 103 -12.04 10.80 -3.80
N THR A 104 -12.24 12.01 -3.29
CA THR A 104 -11.90 13.25 -4.00
C THR A 104 -10.39 13.37 -4.18
N LEU A 105 -9.60 13.12 -3.12
CA LEU A 105 -8.14 13.17 -3.20
C LEU A 105 -7.58 12.17 -4.21
N VAL A 106 -8.14 10.96 -4.22
CA VAL A 106 -7.80 9.93 -5.21
C VAL A 106 -8.19 10.40 -6.61
N ALA A 107 -9.43 10.85 -6.82
CA ALA A 107 -9.93 11.32 -8.10
C ALA A 107 -9.07 12.48 -8.68
N GLU A 108 -8.73 13.46 -7.85
CA GLU A 108 -7.84 14.57 -8.22
C GLU A 108 -6.44 14.07 -8.59
N SER A 109 -5.89 13.13 -7.82
CA SER A 109 -4.58 12.54 -8.12
C SER A 109 -4.58 11.79 -9.44
N PHE A 110 -5.62 10.99 -9.72
CA PHE A 110 -5.75 10.27 -10.99
C PHE A 110 -5.87 11.22 -12.19
N LEU A 111 -6.69 12.27 -12.07
CA LEU A 111 -6.88 13.25 -13.13
C LEU A 111 -5.64 14.10 -13.43
N THR A 112 -4.86 14.43 -12.41
CA THR A 112 -3.74 15.39 -12.54
C THR A 112 -2.39 14.74 -12.74
N LYS A 113 -2.20 13.48 -12.30
CA LYS A 113 -0.88 12.84 -12.24
C LYS A 113 -0.72 11.59 -13.11
N SER A 114 -1.76 11.12 -13.80
CA SER A 114 -1.68 9.90 -14.61
C SER A 114 -1.99 10.13 -16.09
N ASP A 115 -1.08 9.66 -16.95
CA ASP A 115 -1.24 9.70 -18.41
C ASP A 115 -2.30 8.71 -18.92
N ILE A 116 -2.66 7.72 -18.08
CA ILE A 116 -3.67 6.69 -18.36
C ILE A 116 -5.03 7.33 -18.68
N PHE A 117 -5.38 8.41 -18.00
CA PHE A 117 -6.69 9.05 -18.12
C PHE A 117 -6.71 10.25 -19.07
N ALA A 118 -5.58 10.65 -19.66
CA ALA A 118 -5.57 11.55 -20.83
C ALA A 118 -6.40 10.99 -21.99
N LYS A 119 -6.59 9.65 -22.03
CA LYS A 119 -7.45 8.94 -22.98
C LYS A 119 -8.94 8.92 -22.61
N CYS A 120 -9.30 9.33 -21.40
CA CYS A 120 -10.66 9.23 -20.86
C CYS A 120 -11.57 10.45 -21.14
N GLY A 121 -11.26 11.24 -22.17
CA GLY A 121 -12.26 12.06 -22.85
C GLY A 121 -13.07 13.06 -22.00
N GLY A 122 -12.40 13.88 -21.17
CA GLY A 122 -13.05 15.03 -20.52
C GLY A 122 -13.83 14.73 -19.23
N MET A 123 -13.57 13.60 -18.59
CA MET A 123 -14.10 13.31 -17.24
C MET A 123 -13.67 14.38 -16.22
N LYS A 124 -14.57 14.69 -15.30
CA LYS A 124 -14.36 15.61 -14.18
C LYS A 124 -14.17 14.83 -12.89
N VAL A 125 -13.63 15.49 -11.86
CA VAL A 125 -13.46 14.91 -10.51
C VAL A 125 -14.75 14.26 -10.00
N ALA A 126 -15.91 14.88 -10.25
CA ALA A 126 -17.20 14.35 -9.85
C ALA A 126 -17.54 12.98 -10.47
N ASP A 127 -17.16 12.75 -11.73
CA ASP A 127 -17.41 11.48 -12.43
C ASP A 127 -16.56 10.36 -11.80
N PHE A 128 -15.33 10.68 -11.43
CA PHE A 128 -14.43 9.76 -10.73
C PHE A 128 -14.88 9.47 -9.31
N VAL A 129 -15.29 10.49 -8.56
CA VAL A 129 -15.82 10.31 -7.21
C VAL A 129 -17.05 9.40 -7.25
N PHE A 130 -17.94 9.60 -8.23
CA PHE A 130 -19.09 8.71 -8.43
C PHE A 130 -18.68 7.27 -8.76
N ALA A 131 -17.65 7.06 -9.58
CA ALA A 131 -17.11 5.74 -9.85
C ALA A 131 -16.51 5.09 -8.60
N PHE A 132 -15.63 5.80 -7.88
CA PHE A 132 -15.00 5.29 -6.66
C PHE A 132 -16.01 5.01 -5.54
N ALA A 133 -17.07 5.81 -5.42
CA ALA A 133 -18.13 5.57 -4.44
C ALA A 133 -18.80 4.19 -4.63
N GLN A 134 -18.97 3.74 -5.87
CA GLN A 134 -19.53 2.42 -6.17
C GLN A 134 -18.56 1.27 -5.81
N LEU A 135 -17.26 1.55 -5.75
CA LEU A 135 -16.20 0.56 -5.50
C LEU A 135 -15.63 0.65 -4.08
N TRP A 136 -16.14 1.59 -3.29
CA TRP A 136 -15.49 2.01 -2.05
C TRP A 136 -15.42 0.88 -1.03
N GLU A 137 -16.50 0.11 -0.87
CA GLU A 137 -16.50 -1.05 0.03
C GLU A 137 -15.42 -2.07 -0.35
N ALA A 138 -15.28 -2.37 -1.65
CA ALA A 138 -14.29 -3.33 -2.13
C ALA A 138 -12.86 -2.87 -1.80
N PHE A 139 -12.56 -1.58 -1.98
CA PHE A 139 -11.23 -1.04 -1.71
C PHE A 139 -10.95 -0.81 -0.23
N SER A 140 -11.96 -0.50 0.59
CA SER A 140 -11.77 -0.01 1.95
C SER A 140 -11.08 -0.98 2.92
N SER A 141 -11.14 -2.29 2.66
CA SER A 141 -10.73 -3.33 3.62
C SER A 141 -9.21 -3.38 3.85
N TYR A 142 -8.40 -3.17 2.80
CA TYR A 142 -6.94 -3.26 2.87
C TYR A 142 -6.23 -1.96 2.46
N SER A 143 -7.01 -0.93 2.16
CA SER A 143 -6.53 0.38 1.77
C SER A 143 -6.36 1.30 2.97
N PHE A 144 -5.47 2.27 2.86
CA PHE A 144 -5.13 3.17 3.96
C PHE A 144 -4.97 4.62 3.51
N ALA A 145 -5.16 5.50 4.48
CA ALA A 145 -5.03 6.94 4.37
C ALA A 145 -3.84 7.41 5.22
N VAL A 146 -3.14 8.44 4.74
CA VAL A 146 -2.14 9.17 5.53
C VAL A 146 -2.75 10.50 5.96
N VAL A 147 -2.78 10.74 7.26
CA VAL A 147 -3.22 12.00 7.86
C VAL A 147 -2.07 12.72 8.53
N ASP A 148 -2.09 14.05 8.54
CA ASP A 148 -1.11 14.84 9.30
C ASP A 148 -1.45 14.93 10.79
N ALA A 149 -0.61 15.63 11.56
CA ALA A 149 -0.75 15.86 12.99
C ALA A 149 -2.07 16.55 13.39
N HIS A 150 -2.73 17.23 12.46
CA HIS A 150 -4.03 17.87 12.66
C HIS A 150 -5.20 16.97 12.26
N GLY A 151 -4.92 15.74 11.85
CA GLY A 151 -5.91 14.78 11.36
C GLY A 151 -6.39 15.06 9.93
N LYS A 152 -5.74 15.98 9.20
CA LYS A 152 -6.13 16.29 7.82
C LYS A 152 -5.62 15.21 6.87
N LEU A 153 -6.47 14.80 5.92
CA LEU A 153 -6.12 13.81 4.91
C LEU A 153 -5.13 14.36 3.89
N ARG A 154 -4.09 13.56 3.59
CA ARG A 154 -2.92 14.00 2.83
C ARG A 154 -2.52 13.06 1.71
N ALA A 155 -2.74 11.75 1.91
CA ALA A 155 -2.60 10.76 0.88
C ALA A 155 -3.60 9.61 1.09
N VAL A 156 -3.89 8.90 0.01
CA VAL A 156 -4.69 7.67 0.02
C VAL A 156 -3.96 6.65 -0.83
N ALA A 157 -3.82 5.43 -0.31
CA ALA A 157 -3.32 4.27 -1.02
C ALA A 157 -4.46 3.26 -1.16
N LEU A 158 -4.81 2.96 -2.41
CA LEU A 158 -5.78 1.91 -2.72
C LEU A 158 -5.04 0.60 -2.96
N ALA A 159 -5.40 -0.42 -2.18
CA ALA A 159 -4.97 -1.80 -2.38
C ALA A 159 -6.17 -2.60 -2.87
N ALA A 160 -6.05 -3.15 -4.08
CA ALA A 160 -7.03 -4.02 -4.68
C ALA A 160 -6.32 -5.00 -5.62
N ASP A 161 -6.75 -6.25 -5.63
CA ASP A 161 -6.29 -7.24 -6.61
C ASP A 161 -7.38 -7.58 -7.64
N GLN A 162 -7.05 -8.48 -8.57
CA GLN A 162 -7.99 -8.95 -9.59
C GLN A 162 -9.25 -9.56 -8.98
N PHE A 163 -9.14 -10.24 -7.84
CA PHE A 163 -10.25 -10.90 -7.18
C PHE A 163 -11.21 -9.89 -6.53
N ASP A 164 -10.69 -8.79 -6.01
CA ASP A 164 -11.50 -7.67 -5.53
C ASP A 164 -12.26 -6.99 -6.68
N LEU A 165 -11.60 -6.84 -7.84
CA LEU A 165 -12.21 -6.25 -9.03
C LEU A 165 -13.28 -7.15 -9.66
N ASP A 166 -13.09 -8.47 -9.65
CA ASP A 166 -14.05 -9.46 -10.18
C ASP A 166 -15.36 -9.49 -9.37
N ARG A 167 -15.33 -9.01 -8.12
CA ARG A 167 -16.50 -8.90 -7.24
C ARG A 167 -17.30 -7.62 -7.44
N ILE A 168 -16.79 -6.68 -8.25
CA ILE A 168 -17.50 -5.46 -8.59
C ILE A 168 -18.70 -5.85 -9.45
N PRO A 169 -19.95 -5.62 -8.99
CA PRO A 169 -21.11 -5.89 -9.82
C PRO A 169 -21.04 -5.01 -11.07
N SER A 170 -21.17 -5.63 -12.24
CA SER A 170 -21.28 -4.95 -13.53
C SER A 170 -22.62 -4.20 -13.61
N ASN A 171 -22.70 -3.07 -12.89
CA ASN A 171 -23.89 -2.24 -12.90
C ASN A 171 -23.89 -1.37 -14.17
N LYS A 172 -25.07 -1.19 -14.76
CA LYS A 172 -25.32 -0.25 -15.88
C LYS A 172 -24.99 1.21 -15.57
N ASN A 173 -24.71 1.54 -14.29
CA ASN A 173 -24.30 2.86 -13.83
C ASN A 173 -22.78 3.02 -13.65
N THR A 174 -21.96 2.02 -13.96
CA THR A 174 -20.51 2.24 -14.00
C THR A 174 -20.18 3.02 -15.27
N HIS A 175 -19.46 4.13 -15.11
CA HIS A 175 -19.15 5.01 -16.24
C HIS A 175 -18.43 4.21 -17.34
N PRO A 176 -18.86 4.26 -18.61
CA PRO A 176 -18.37 3.36 -19.67
C PRO A 176 -16.84 3.34 -19.81
N HIS A 177 -16.21 4.52 -19.67
CA HIS A 177 -14.76 4.64 -19.77
C HIS A 177 -13.99 4.05 -18.57
N PHE A 178 -14.63 3.93 -17.41
CA PHE A 178 -14.00 3.26 -16.27
C PHE A 178 -13.94 1.74 -16.51
N MET A 179 -14.99 1.17 -17.11
CA MET A 179 -14.98 -0.24 -17.53
C MET A 179 -13.93 -0.51 -18.61
N ASP A 180 -13.69 0.43 -19.53
CA ASP A 180 -12.59 0.32 -20.50
C ASP A 180 -11.22 0.28 -19.80
N VAL A 181 -11.00 1.09 -18.77
CA VAL A 181 -9.74 1.07 -18.00
C VAL A 181 -9.59 -0.23 -17.22
N VAL A 182 -10.65 -0.70 -16.56
CA VAL A 182 -10.63 -1.99 -15.85
C VAL A 182 -10.34 -3.12 -16.84
N ALA A 183 -11.05 -3.19 -17.97
CA ALA A 183 -10.83 -4.22 -18.99
C ALA A 183 -9.38 -4.22 -19.53
N ASN A 184 -8.81 -3.03 -19.80
CA ASN A 184 -7.42 -2.91 -20.27
C ASN A 184 -6.37 -3.29 -19.20
N VAL A 185 -6.71 -3.23 -17.91
CA VAL A 185 -5.84 -3.70 -16.82
C VAL A 185 -5.94 -5.22 -16.65
N VAL A 186 -7.14 -5.80 -16.87
CA VAL A 186 -7.39 -7.24 -16.75
C VAL A 186 -6.77 -8.04 -17.91
N ASP A 187 -6.76 -7.49 -19.13
CA ASP A 187 -6.20 -8.16 -20.32
C ASP A 187 -4.66 -8.02 -20.47
N GLY A 188 -3.94 -7.70 -19.39
CA GLY A 188 -2.49 -7.53 -19.34
C GLY A 188 -1.63 -8.78 -19.58
N HIS A 189 -2.12 -9.75 -20.36
CA HIS A 189 -1.32 -10.84 -20.93
C HIS A 189 -1.36 -10.80 -22.46
N GLY A 190 -0.39 -10.08 -23.02
CA GLY A 190 0.23 -10.43 -24.28
C GLY A 190 -0.17 -9.62 -25.51
N GLY A 191 0.84 -9.01 -26.12
CA GLY A 191 0.89 -8.87 -27.57
C GLY A 191 0.70 -7.45 -28.09
N ASP A 192 1.79 -6.91 -28.62
CA ASP A 192 1.79 -5.91 -29.68
C ASP A 192 0.73 -6.27 -30.74
N ASP A 193 -0.33 -5.46 -30.88
CA ASP A 193 -1.02 -5.19 -32.15
C ASP A 193 -2.27 -4.30 -31.94
N ILE A 194 -2.05 -2.99 -31.82
CA ILE A 194 -3.14 -2.02 -31.99
C ILE A 194 -3.38 -1.86 -33.50
N LYS A 195 -4.21 -2.73 -34.08
CA LYS A 195 -4.91 -2.40 -35.33
C LYS A 195 -6.07 -1.47 -35.01
N ALA A 196 -5.92 -0.22 -35.44
CA ALA A 196 -6.98 0.75 -35.55
C ALA A 196 -8.23 0.13 -36.20
N LYS A 197 -9.33 0.05 -35.44
CA LYS A 197 -10.67 -0.02 -36.02
C LYS A 197 -11.46 1.21 -35.57
N SER A 198 -11.37 2.22 -36.42
CA SER A 198 -12.47 3.12 -36.73
C SER A 198 -13.75 2.30 -36.99
N ASN A 199 -14.81 2.55 -36.23
CA ASN A 199 -16.08 3.02 -36.80
C ASN A 199 -17.18 3.14 -35.74
N GLY A 200 -17.64 4.38 -35.55
CA GLY A 200 -19.02 4.80 -35.38
C GLY A 200 -19.96 3.99 -34.48
N ASN A 201 -20.32 4.58 -33.34
CA ASN A 201 -21.72 4.89 -33.12
C ASN A 201 -21.88 6.10 -32.19
N LYS A 202 -22.64 7.10 -32.65
CA LYS A 202 -23.12 8.22 -31.84
C LYS A 202 -24.27 7.71 -30.98
N THR A 203 -24.15 7.73 -29.66
CA THR A 203 -25.32 7.64 -28.78
C THR A 203 -25.12 8.46 -27.51
N ASN A 204 -25.82 9.61 -27.48
CA ASN A 204 -26.33 10.39 -26.35
C ASN A 204 -25.84 10.06 -24.92
N CYS A 205 -25.19 11.04 -24.30
CA CYS A 205 -25.14 11.20 -22.84
C CYS A 205 -26.43 11.91 -22.36
N PRO A 206 -27.12 11.44 -21.30
CA PRO A 206 -28.05 12.28 -20.55
C PRO A 206 -27.29 13.18 -19.58
N VAL A 207 -27.85 14.38 -19.37
CA VAL A 207 -27.42 15.44 -18.45
C VAL A 207 -27.68 15.06 -17.00
#